data_AF-A0A2A5WN81-F1
#
_entry.id   AF-A0A2A5WN81-F1
#
_cell.length_a   1.000
_cell.length_b   1.000
_cell.length_c   1.000
_cell.angle_alpha   90.00
_cell.angle_beta   90.00
_cell.angle_gamma   90.00
#
_symmetry.space_group_name_H-M   'P 1'
#
loop_
_entity.id
_entity.type
_entity.pdbx_description
1 polymer ?
#
loop_
_entity_poly.entity_id
_entity_poly.type
_entity_poly.pdbx_seq_one_letter_code
_entity_poly.pdbx_strand_id
1 'polypeptide(L)'
;MHTPTSEPKTMLRLKRFLFLRLCLVVVLVLNAASGFAAGKPNIIFIFADDLGYNHLSSYGAPKIKTPVLDQMAAEGIRFTDFYAAASVCTPSRYALLTGRYPHRAKDRAMLRWIEPPHETGGMSDSEITVAEKLQELGYATAVIGKWHLGDSEKYFPMKHGFDYWWGLANNAYHRAYDKGLPMYENNTIAIQPVDLARLTRSYTEKAIGFIEQNVAADKPFFLYLPHTYPHGPLHCSPEFCGTSAGGLIGDTIEEIDWSTGQILAKLKELGIDSNTLVIFTSDNGPSPRQSDGAYPLRNVKASVYEGGIRVPAIARWPGNIKGKRVESAPAIMMDWFPTFMALAGGEMPTDRPHDGRDISPVLLGTGARADSQFYANYIDPWTDDVILPVYEIMEHRSGVWKYVALNDGELYNLEADISETTNLKDAHPKIYNRLKNEYDFFTQSIANAPAPGDIDGDGMPDKWEVANGLDPTYTIDAYLDPDGNGKTAYEEYAGSATPKWVTVSTPLVPVAPEYFERLRELQQQAMSTCVVKGCTGKSCFTKECHQRIMDRIKDFKP
;
A
#
# COMPACT_ATOMS: atom_id res chain seq x y z
N MET A 1 50.82 -34.71 65.82
CA MET A 1 49.35 -34.67 65.85
C MET A 1 48.87 -33.70 64.77
N HIS A 2 48.46 -34.19 63.62
CA HIS A 2 47.77 -33.39 62.60
C HIS A 2 46.53 -34.18 62.16
N THR A 3 45.38 -33.72 62.64
CA THR A 3 44.06 -34.20 62.21
C THR A 3 43.63 -33.40 60.97
N PRO A 4 43.26 -34.05 59.85
CA PRO A 4 42.69 -33.35 58.70
C PRO A 4 41.23 -33.04 58.97
N THR A 5 40.87 -31.76 58.92
CA THR A 5 39.49 -31.29 58.97
C THR A 5 38.78 -31.65 57.66
N SER A 6 37.94 -32.68 57.70
CA SER A 6 37.03 -33.03 56.61
C SER A 6 35.94 -31.95 56.47
N GLU A 7 35.87 -31.28 55.32
CA GLU A 7 34.70 -30.45 54.98
C GLU A 7 33.41 -31.29 55.10
N PRO A 8 32.35 -30.78 55.75
CA PRO A 8 31.12 -31.52 55.93
C PRO A 8 30.46 -31.78 54.57
N LYS A 9 30.26 -33.07 54.24
CA LYS A 9 29.64 -33.59 52.99
C LYS A 9 28.32 -32.89 52.60
N THR A 10 27.63 -32.29 53.57
CA THR A 10 26.41 -31.49 53.42
C THR A 10 26.64 -30.18 52.68
N MET A 11 27.74 -29.46 52.93
CA MET A 11 28.06 -28.22 52.20
C MET A 11 28.40 -28.51 50.73
N LEU A 12 29.05 -29.65 50.44
CA LEU A 12 29.39 -30.03 49.07
C LEU A 12 28.15 -30.37 48.22
N ARG A 13 27.12 -30.98 48.84
CA ARG A 13 25.82 -31.23 48.18
C ARG A 13 25.06 -29.93 47.91
N LEU A 14 25.09 -28.98 48.84
CA LEU A 14 24.42 -27.68 48.67
C LEU A 14 25.08 -26.84 47.57
N LYS A 15 26.42 -26.82 47.51
CA LYS A 15 27.18 -26.16 46.44
C LYS A 15 26.90 -26.79 45.07
N ARG A 16 26.78 -28.12 44.97
CA ARG A 16 26.39 -28.82 43.73
C ARG A 16 24.97 -28.50 43.29
N PHE A 17 24.01 -28.45 44.22
CA PHE A 17 22.62 -28.08 43.91
C PHE A 17 22.49 -26.61 43.47
N LEU A 18 23.20 -25.67 44.11
CA LEU A 18 23.25 -24.28 43.65
C LEU A 18 23.92 -24.16 42.29
N PHE A 19 25.00 -24.88 42.04
CA PHE A 19 25.70 -24.88 40.75
C PHE A 19 24.82 -25.42 39.62
N LEU A 20 24.11 -26.54 39.85
CA LEU A 20 23.15 -27.11 38.88
C LEU A 20 21.97 -26.18 38.60
N ARG A 21 21.44 -25.48 39.62
CA ARG A 21 20.39 -24.47 39.42
C ARG A 21 20.90 -23.24 38.67
N LEU A 22 22.13 -22.80 38.96
CA LEU A 22 22.76 -21.69 38.24
C LEU A 22 23.02 -22.07 36.78
N CYS A 23 23.49 -23.28 36.49
CA CYS A 23 23.63 -23.79 35.12
C CYS A 23 22.27 -23.89 34.42
N LEU A 24 21.21 -24.34 35.10
CA LEU A 24 19.86 -24.41 34.51
C LEU A 24 19.30 -23.02 34.22
N VAL A 25 19.51 -22.04 35.12
CA VAL A 25 19.13 -20.64 34.90
C VAL A 25 19.97 -20.03 33.78
N VAL A 26 21.27 -20.31 33.69
CA VAL A 26 22.12 -19.84 32.59
C VAL A 26 21.70 -20.49 31.26
N VAL A 27 21.33 -21.76 31.22
CA VAL A 27 20.80 -22.42 30.01
C VAL A 27 19.41 -21.87 29.64
N LEU A 28 18.55 -21.55 30.60
CA LEU A 28 17.26 -20.91 30.36
C LEU A 28 17.42 -19.45 29.90
N VAL A 29 18.39 -18.72 30.45
CA VAL A 29 18.74 -17.35 30.05
C VAL A 29 19.45 -17.33 28.70
N LEU A 30 20.28 -18.32 28.37
CA LEU A 30 20.91 -18.44 27.04
C LEU A 30 19.92 -18.87 25.96
N ASN A 31 18.93 -19.72 26.28
CA ASN A 31 17.81 -20.02 25.39
C ASN A 31 16.84 -18.83 25.25
N ALA A 32 16.64 -18.02 26.31
CA ALA A 32 15.86 -16.79 26.24
C ALA A 32 16.62 -15.63 25.56
N ALA A 33 17.96 -15.62 25.61
CA ALA A 33 18.84 -14.68 24.93
C ALA A 33 19.18 -15.10 23.49
N SER A 34 18.70 -16.27 23.05
CA SER A 34 18.47 -16.56 21.63
C SER A 34 17.17 -15.90 21.13
N GLY A 35 16.56 -15.04 21.96
CA GLY A 35 15.52 -14.12 21.54
C GLY A 35 16.02 -13.26 20.40
N PHE A 36 15.61 -13.63 19.19
CA PHE A 36 15.56 -12.81 17.99
C PHE A 36 16.67 -11.75 17.93
N ALA A 37 17.84 -12.12 17.41
CA ALA A 37 18.38 -11.24 16.37
C ALA A 37 17.23 -11.12 15.37
N ALA A 38 16.55 -9.97 15.31
CA ALA A 38 15.37 -9.79 14.47
C ALA A 38 15.79 -10.09 13.03
N GLY A 39 15.54 -11.32 12.58
CA GLY A 39 15.91 -11.78 11.25
C GLY A 39 15.15 -10.95 10.24
N LYS A 40 15.75 -10.76 9.07
CA LYS A 40 15.08 -10.22 7.90
C LYS A 40 13.76 -10.99 7.68
N PRO A 41 12.59 -10.33 7.67
CA PRO A 41 11.33 -11.04 7.50
C PRO A 41 11.20 -11.56 6.07
N ASN A 42 10.49 -12.67 5.90
CA ASN A 42 10.00 -13.03 4.58
C ASN A 42 8.86 -12.08 4.19
N ILE A 43 8.77 -11.74 2.91
CA ILE A 43 7.76 -10.81 2.39
C ILE A 43 7.01 -11.51 1.25
N ILE A 44 5.69 -11.59 1.36
CA ILE A 44 4.79 -12.08 0.30
C ILE A 44 3.80 -10.97 -0.04
N PHE A 45 3.79 -10.55 -1.29
CA PHE A 45 2.90 -9.53 -1.81
C PHE A 45 1.93 -10.14 -2.82
N ILE A 46 0.71 -10.46 -2.37
CA ILE A 46 -0.36 -11.02 -3.20
C ILE A 46 -1.14 -9.86 -3.82
N PHE A 47 -1.19 -9.83 -5.15
CA PHE A 47 -1.67 -8.68 -5.89
C PHE A 47 -2.69 -9.10 -6.95
N ALA A 48 -3.96 -8.76 -6.73
CA ALA A 48 -5.05 -9.05 -7.67
C ALA A 48 -5.10 -8.00 -8.80
N ASP A 49 -5.75 -8.37 -9.90
CA ASP A 49 -5.86 -7.53 -11.11
C ASP A 49 -7.34 -7.22 -11.36
N ASP A 50 -7.72 -5.94 -11.32
CA ASP A 50 -9.11 -5.48 -11.43
C ASP A 50 -10.06 -5.97 -10.30
N LEU A 51 -9.54 -6.16 -9.08
CA LEU A 51 -10.36 -6.51 -7.92
C LEU A 51 -10.96 -5.24 -7.29
N GLY A 52 -12.29 -5.15 -7.31
CA GLY A 52 -13.02 -4.02 -6.76
C GLY A 52 -13.06 -3.97 -5.24
N TYR A 53 -13.23 -2.76 -4.70
CA TYR A 53 -13.22 -2.51 -3.26
C TYR A 53 -14.17 -3.43 -2.49
N ASN A 54 -15.42 -3.58 -2.94
CA ASN A 54 -16.42 -4.45 -2.32
C ASN A 54 -16.48 -5.88 -2.89
N HIS A 55 -15.40 -6.40 -3.45
CA HIS A 55 -15.36 -7.79 -3.91
C HIS A 55 -14.95 -8.78 -2.82
N LEU A 56 -14.42 -8.30 -1.69
CA LEU A 56 -14.10 -9.12 -0.52
C LEU A 56 -15.21 -9.04 0.54
N SER A 57 -15.49 -10.14 1.25
CA SER A 57 -16.55 -10.16 2.27
C SER A 57 -16.26 -9.18 3.42
N SER A 58 -15.01 -9.09 3.88
CA SER A 58 -14.56 -8.07 4.85
C SER A 58 -14.69 -6.62 4.36
N TYR A 59 -14.88 -6.40 3.05
CA TYR A 59 -15.14 -5.10 2.44
C TYR A 59 -16.58 -4.92 1.94
N GLY A 60 -17.50 -5.81 2.35
CA GLY A 60 -18.92 -5.67 2.08
C GLY A 60 -19.41 -6.37 0.82
N ALA A 61 -18.68 -7.35 0.29
CA ALA A 61 -19.17 -8.18 -0.80
C ALA A 61 -20.50 -8.85 -0.41
N PRO A 62 -21.56 -8.69 -1.21
CA PRO A 62 -22.87 -9.23 -0.86
C PRO A 62 -22.99 -10.74 -1.14
N LYS A 63 -22.19 -11.28 -2.07
CA LYS A 63 -22.33 -12.65 -2.57
C LYS A 63 -21.03 -13.46 -2.61
N ILE A 64 -19.90 -12.80 -2.88
CA ILE A 64 -18.57 -13.42 -2.97
C ILE A 64 -18.08 -13.71 -1.55
N LYS A 65 -17.54 -14.91 -1.33
CA LYS A 65 -17.06 -15.35 -0.01
C LYS A 65 -15.55 -15.45 0.03
N THR A 66 -14.89 -14.65 0.87
CA THR A 66 -13.43 -14.69 1.02
C THR A 66 -13.03 -14.98 2.47
N PRO A 67 -13.35 -16.17 3.00
CA PRO A 67 -13.14 -16.49 4.41
C PRO A 67 -11.65 -16.49 4.82
N VAL A 68 -10.73 -16.84 3.92
CA VAL A 68 -9.30 -16.80 4.23
C VAL A 68 -8.81 -15.36 4.35
N LEU A 69 -9.21 -14.49 3.43
CA LEU A 69 -8.86 -13.06 3.49
C LEU A 69 -9.52 -12.37 4.68
N ASP A 70 -10.73 -12.78 5.05
CA ASP A 70 -11.39 -12.30 6.28
C ASP A 70 -10.62 -12.73 7.53
N GLN A 71 -10.15 -13.98 7.58
CA GLN A 71 -9.27 -14.44 8.64
C GLN A 71 -7.94 -13.67 8.64
N MET A 72 -7.36 -13.41 7.47
CA MET A 72 -6.13 -12.63 7.34
C MET A 72 -6.30 -11.21 7.88
N ALA A 73 -7.42 -10.56 7.59
CA ALA A 73 -7.79 -9.26 8.16
C ALA A 73 -8.00 -9.31 9.67
N ALA A 74 -8.64 -10.36 10.18
CA ALA A 74 -8.84 -10.55 11.62
C ALA A 74 -7.53 -10.83 12.38
N GLU A 75 -6.57 -11.49 11.75
CA GLU A 75 -5.25 -11.81 12.33
C GLU A 75 -4.22 -10.69 12.12
N GLY A 76 -4.53 -9.69 11.30
CA GLY A 76 -3.64 -8.59 10.97
C GLY A 76 -4.29 -7.20 11.05
N ILE A 77 -3.96 -6.37 10.06
CA ILE A 77 -4.48 -5.02 9.87
C ILE A 77 -5.15 -4.94 8.50
N ARG A 78 -6.33 -4.32 8.44
CA ARG A 78 -7.07 -4.04 7.21
C ARG A 78 -7.20 -2.54 7.02
N PHE A 79 -6.86 -2.05 5.84
CA PHE A 79 -6.96 -0.64 5.50
C PHE A 79 -8.30 -0.35 4.83
N THR A 80 -9.05 0.63 5.33
CA THR A 80 -10.24 1.13 4.64
C THR A 80 -9.88 2.16 3.60
N ASP A 81 -8.78 2.88 3.76
CA ASP A 81 -8.37 4.02 2.94
C ASP A 81 -7.01 3.73 2.29
N PHE A 82 -6.96 2.66 1.48
CA PHE A 82 -5.76 2.29 0.72
C PHE A 82 -5.95 2.53 -0.77
N TYR A 83 -4.93 3.09 -1.41
CA TYR A 83 -5.02 3.59 -2.77
C TYR A 83 -3.97 2.94 -3.69
N ALA A 84 -4.40 2.54 -4.87
CA ALA A 84 -3.52 2.31 -6.00
C ALA A 84 -2.83 3.62 -6.40
N ALA A 85 -1.62 3.54 -6.94
CA ALA A 85 -0.93 4.73 -7.45
C ALA A 85 -1.51 5.22 -8.79
N ALA A 86 -2.27 4.38 -9.48
CA ALA A 86 -2.91 4.70 -10.74
C ALA A 86 -4.21 3.94 -10.92
N SER A 87 -5.07 4.47 -11.79
CA SER A 87 -6.38 3.87 -12.08
C SER A 87 -6.33 2.67 -13.04
N VAL A 88 -5.13 2.23 -13.47
CA VAL A 88 -4.90 0.99 -14.25
C VAL A 88 -3.59 0.27 -13.88
N CYS A 89 -3.43 -0.93 -14.42
CA CYS A 89 -2.44 -1.94 -14.05
C CYS A 89 -0.96 -1.55 -14.23
N THR A 90 -0.45 -1.31 -15.44
CA THR A 90 0.99 -1.01 -15.69
C THR A 90 1.54 0.11 -14.78
N PRO A 91 0.96 1.33 -14.75
CA PRO A 91 1.44 2.40 -13.88
C PRO A 91 1.37 2.02 -12.39
N SER A 92 0.32 1.33 -11.94
CA SER A 92 0.21 0.92 -10.54
C SER A 92 1.29 -0.09 -10.15
N ARG A 93 1.61 -1.04 -11.05
CA ARG A 93 2.70 -2.02 -10.88
C ARG A 93 4.08 -1.37 -10.87
N TYR A 94 4.30 -0.40 -11.76
CA TYR A 94 5.53 0.40 -11.78
C TYR A 94 5.71 1.09 -10.42
N ALA A 95 4.65 1.74 -9.93
CA ALA A 95 4.68 2.50 -8.69
C ALA A 95 4.91 1.60 -7.46
N LEU A 96 4.30 0.42 -7.41
CA LEU A 96 4.58 -0.59 -6.38
C LEU A 96 6.07 -0.95 -6.34
N LEU A 97 6.65 -1.29 -7.49
CA LEU A 97 8.01 -1.82 -7.53
C LEU A 97 9.09 -0.74 -7.37
N THR A 98 8.80 0.50 -7.77
CA THR A 98 9.78 1.61 -7.76
C THR A 98 9.53 2.64 -6.67
N GLY A 99 8.40 2.58 -5.97
CA GLY A 99 8.02 3.58 -4.95
C GLY A 99 7.81 4.99 -5.51
N ARG A 100 7.61 5.09 -6.82
CA ARG A 100 7.59 6.34 -7.59
C ARG A 100 6.37 6.44 -8.47
N TYR A 101 5.89 7.66 -8.70
CA TYR A 101 4.86 7.91 -9.68
C TYR A 101 5.35 7.53 -11.08
N PRO A 102 4.48 6.95 -11.93
CA PRO A 102 4.85 6.60 -13.31
C PRO A 102 5.26 7.79 -14.18
N HIS A 103 4.90 9.01 -13.78
CA HIS A 103 5.36 10.26 -14.42
C HIS A 103 6.86 10.50 -14.28
N ARG A 104 7.49 9.91 -13.25
CA ARG A 104 8.93 9.95 -13.06
C ARG A 104 9.67 8.88 -13.86
N ALA A 105 8.94 8.02 -14.57
CA ALA A 105 9.52 6.98 -15.40
C ALA A 105 10.20 7.57 -16.64
N LYS A 106 11.36 7.04 -16.99
CA LYS A 106 12.08 7.46 -18.20
C LYS A 106 11.33 7.12 -19.48
N ASP A 107 10.62 5.99 -19.49
CA ASP A 107 9.80 5.56 -20.62
C ASP A 107 8.33 5.89 -20.35
N ARG A 108 7.73 6.71 -21.22
CA ARG A 108 6.31 7.10 -21.15
C ARG A 108 5.36 5.92 -21.33
N ALA A 109 5.84 4.74 -21.75
CA ALA A 109 5.05 3.51 -21.72
C ALA A 109 4.52 3.18 -20.32
N MET A 110 5.20 3.61 -19.24
CA MET A 110 4.74 3.39 -17.87
C MET A 110 3.51 4.21 -17.49
N LEU A 111 3.17 5.25 -18.26
CA LEU A 111 1.98 6.06 -18.00
C LEU A 111 0.68 5.37 -18.40
N ARG A 112 0.76 4.33 -19.24
CA ARG A 112 -0.38 3.65 -19.86
C ARG A 112 -0.37 2.16 -19.59
N TRP A 113 -1.49 1.46 -19.84
CA TRP A 113 -1.43 0.01 -19.95
C TRP A 113 -0.66 -0.38 -21.21
N ILE A 114 0.27 -1.32 -21.08
CA ILE A 114 1.04 -1.84 -22.22
C ILE A 114 0.18 -2.87 -22.96
N GLU A 115 -0.06 -2.66 -24.25
CA GLU A 115 -0.79 -3.61 -25.09
C GLU A 115 0.14 -4.69 -25.66
N PRO A 116 -0.31 -5.96 -25.73
CA PRO A 116 0.39 -7.01 -26.46
C PRO A 116 -0.06 -7.09 -27.94
N PRO A 117 0.76 -7.67 -28.84
CA PRO A 117 2.16 -8.02 -28.66
C PRO A 117 3.10 -6.90 -29.15
N HIS A 118 4.33 -6.90 -28.65
CA HIS A 118 5.46 -6.14 -29.20
C HIS A 118 5.37 -4.62 -29.05
N GLU A 119 4.84 -4.13 -27.92
CA GLU A 119 5.00 -2.72 -27.59
C GLU A 119 6.49 -2.38 -27.44
N THR A 120 6.88 -1.22 -27.97
CA THR A 120 8.30 -0.82 -28.06
C THR A 120 8.87 -0.33 -26.72
N GLY A 121 8.01 -0.02 -25.76
CA GLY A 121 8.34 0.55 -24.46
C GLY A 121 8.13 -0.41 -23.28
N GLY A 122 8.75 -0.08 -22.16
CA GLY A 122 8.75 -0.90 -20.94
C GLY A 122 9.55 -0.23 -19.82
N MET A 123 9.60 -0.86 -18.64
CA MET A 123 10.36 -0.32 -17.52
C MET A 123 11.85 -0.29 -17.87
N SER A 124 12.46 0.89 -17.77
CA SER A 124 13.86 1.09 -18.16
C SER A 124 14.81 0.43 -17.16
N ASP A 125 15.95 -0.09 -17.63
CA ASP A 125 17.04 -0.63 -16.79
C ASP A 125 17.69 0.41 -15.85
N SER A 126 17.31 1.69 -15.94
CA SER A 126 17.77 2.74 -15.02
C SER A 126 16.90 2.85 -13.78
N GLU A 127 15.72 2.23 -13.78
CA GLU A 127 14.85 2.16 -12.61
C GLU A 127 15.46 1.23 -11.57
N ILE A 128 15.23 1.55 -10.29
CA ILE A 128 15.63 0.69 -9.18
C ILE A 128 14.36 0.19 -8.54
N THR A 129 14.21 -1.12 -8.51
CA THR A 129 13.06 -1.80 -7.91
C THR A 129 13.35 -2.26 -6.48
N VAL A 130 12.28 -2.47 -5.73
CA VAL A 130 12.34 -3.10 -4.42
C VAL A 130 12.93 -4.51 -4.47
N ALA A 131 12.74 -5.25 -5.56
CA ALA A 131 13.35 -6.57 -5.74
C ALA A 131 14.88 -6.48 -5.83
N GLU A 132 15.42 -5.53 -6.59
CA GLU A 132 16.88 -5.30 -6.66
C GLU A 132 17.46 -4.95 -5.29
N LYS A 133 16.81 -4.02 -4.58
CA LYS A 133 17.26 -3.62 -3.24
C LYS A 133 17.17 -4.74 -2.21
N LEU A 134 16.13 -5.57 -2.26
CA LEU A 134 16.02 -6.75 -1.38
C LEU A 134 17.06 -7.82 -1.76
N GLN A 135 17.37 -7.99 -3.03
CA GLN A 135 18.41 -8.92 -3.49
C GLN A 135 19.80 -8.52 -2.95
N GLU A 136 20.12 -7.22 -2.94
CA GLU A 136 21.35 -6.70 -2.30
C GLU A 136 21.41 -7.03 -0.79
N LEU A 137 20.26 -7.12 -0.14
CA LEU A 137 20.14 -7.56 1.26
C LEU A 137 20.13 -9.08 1.42
N GLY A 138 20.38 -9.85 0.35
CA GLY A 138 20.47 -11.31 0.40
C GLY A 138 19.12 -12.03 0.34
N TYR A 139 18.05 -11.35 -0.07
CA TYR A 139 16.78 -12.02 -0.33
C TYR A 139 16.86 -12.89 -1.60
N ALA A 140 16.10 -13.98 -1.63
CA ALA A 140 15.67 -14.58 -2.89
C ALA A 140 14.42 -13.85 -3.38
N THR A 141 14.32 -13.61 -4.68
CA THR A 141 13.23 -12.82 -5.25
C THR A 141 12.51 -13.60 -6.33
N ALA A 142 11.18 -13.62 -6.27
CA ALA A 142 10.36 -14.23 -7.32
C ALA A 142 9.19 -13.35 -7.68
N VAL A 143 8.88 -13.31 -8.99
CA VAL A 143 7.60 -12.86 -9.49
C VAL A 143 6.84 -14.07 -10.05
N ILE A 144 5.62 -14.30 -9.58
CA ILE A 144 4.79 -15.41 -10.05
C ILE A 144 3.45 -14.85 -10.49
N GLY A 145 3.25 -14.78 -11.80
CA GLY A 145 2.05 -14.22 -12.41
C GLY A 145 2.31 -13.11 -13.42
N LYS A 146 1.41 -12.13 -13.48
CA LYS A 146 1.43 -11.08 -14.49
C LYS A 146 2.52 -10.04 -14.24
N TRP A 147 3.39 -9.82 -15.22
CA TRP A 147 4.45 -8.80 -15.17
C TRP A 147 3.94 -7.40 -15.55
N HIS A 148 3.60 -7.20 -16.83
CA HIS A 148 2.98 -6.00 -17.39
C HIS A 148 3.79 -4.69 -17.33
N LEU A 149 5.11 -4.81 -17.29
CA LEU A 149 6.07 -3.69 -17.36
C LEU A 149 6.97 -3.76 -18.60
N GLY A 150 6.48 -4.44 -19.65
CA GLY A 150 7.16 -4.65 -20.93
C GLY A 150 7.10 -6.12 -21.33
N ASP A 151 6.83 -6.39 -22.61
CA ASP A 151 6.62 -7.74 -23.13
C ASP A 151 7.76 -8.27 -24.01
N SER A 152 8.89 -7.54 -24.05
CA SER A 152 10.13 -7.96 -24.70
C SER A 152 11.21 -8.30 -23.67
N GLU A 153 12.15 -9.19 -24.04
CA GLU A 153 13.17 -9.75 -23.14
C GLU A 153 14.01 -8.68 -22.41
N LYS A 154 14.24 -7.52 -23.04
CA LYS A 154 14.95 -6.40 -22.42
C LYS A 154 14.23 -5.79 -21.22
N TYR A 155 12.93 -6.03 -21.06
CA TYR A 155 12.09 -5.51 -19.97
C TYR A 155 11.59 -6.61 -19.04
N PHE A 156 12.09 -7.85 -19.18
CA PHE A 156 11.63 -8.96 -18.36
C PHE A 156 12.05 -8.81 -16.90
N PRO A 157 11.32 -9.44 -15.96
CA PRO A 157 11.56 -9.28 -14.52
C PRO A 157 13.00 -9.59 -14.08
N MET A 158 13.68 -10.49 -14.81
CA MET A 158 15.07 -10.87 -14.55
C MET A 158 16.06 -9.69 -14.69
N LYS A 159 15.65 -8.59 -15.35
CA LYS A 159 16.42 -7.33 -15.45
C LYS A 159 16.20 -6.40 -14.26
N HIS A 160 15.24 -6.72 -13.41
CA HIS A 160 14.73 -5.87 -12.34
C HIS A 160 14.71 -6.64 -11.02
N GLY A 161 15.82 -7.35 -10.74
CA GLY A 161 16.09 -7.94 -9.43
C GLY A 161 15.32 -9.20 -9.07
N PHE A 162 14.58 -9.83 -9.99
CA PHE A 162 13.92 -11.12 -9.73
C PHE A 162 14.81 -12.30 -10.13
N ASP A 163 15.05 -13.23 -9.19
CA ASP A 163 15.79 -14.49 -9.41
C ASP A 163 14.95 -15.55 -10.15
N TYR A 164 13.62 -15.47 -10.03
CA TYR A 164 12.68 -16.40 -10.64
C TYR A 164 11.45 -15.72 -11.21
N TRP A 165 11.02 -16.16 -12.38
CA TRP A 165 9.73 -15.77 -12.95
C TRP A 165 8.95 -16.99 -13.44
N TRP A 166 7.69 -17.09 -13.05
CA TRP A 166 6.70 -17.96 -13.68
C TRP A 166 5.44 -17.17 -13.98
N GLY A 167 5.15 -16.87 -15.25
CA GLY A 167 4.05 -15.95 -15.49
C GLY A 167 3.83 -15.47 -16.91
N LEU A 168 2.94 -14.48 -17.01
CA LEU A 168 2.55 -13.85 -18.26
C LEU A 168 3.22 -12.48 -18.36
N ALA A 169 3.80 -12.17 -19.53
CA ALA A 169 4.41 -10.87 -19.75
C ALA A 169 3.37 -9.73 -19.73
N ASN A 170 2.12 -10.03 -20.08
CA ASN A 170 1.02 -9.09 -20.24
C ASN A 170 -0.32 -9.73 -19.80
N ASN A 171 -1.43 -9.02 -20.00
CA ASN A 171 -2.81 -9.49 -19.84
C ASN A 171 -3.06 -10.83 -20.58
N ALA A 172 -4.08 -11.56 -20.13
CA ALA A 172 -4.49 -12.85 -20.70
C ALA A 172 -5.21 -12.75 -22.07
N TYR A 173 -4.75 -11.86 -22.96
CA TYR A 173 -5.31 -11.64 -24.29
C TYR A 173 -4.79 -12.66 -25.30
N HIS A 174 -5.33 -13.88 -25.26
CA HIS A 174 -4.96 -14.97 -26.17
C HIS A 174 -5.01 -14.63 -27.67
N ARG A 175 -5.89 -13.70 -28.09
CA ARG A 175 -6.03 -13.28 -29.50
C ARG A 175 -4.89 -12.40 -30.00
N ALA A 176 -4.07 -11.85 -29.10
CA ALA A 176 -2.90 -11.07 -29.45
C ALA A 176 -1.75 -11.93 -29.98
N TYR A 177 -1.85 -13.26 -29.91
CA TYR A 177 -0.75 -14.18 -30.23
C TYR A 177 -1.19 -15.27 -31.21
N ASP A 178 -0.52 -15.37 -32.37
CA ASP A 178 -0.80 -16.36 -33.40
C ASP A 178 -0.71 -17.82 -32.91
N LYS A 179 0.19 -18.09 -31.95
CA LYS A 179 0.40 -19.42 -31.35
C LYS A 179 -0.36 -19.59 -30.02
N GLY A 180 -1.23 -18.64 -29.68
CA GLY A 180 -1.87 -18.52 -28.37
C GLY A 180 -0.94 -17.91 -27.31
N LEU A 181 -1.49 -17.62 -26.14
CA LEU A 181 -0.82 -16.86 -25.09
C LEU A 181 0.38 -17.65 -24.50
N PRO A 182 1.61 -17.09 -24.51
CA PRO A 182 2.76 -17.73 -23.89
C PRO A 182 2.80 -17.54 -22.37
N MET A 183 3.14 -18.61 -21.66
CA MET A 183 3.58 -18.61 -20.25
C MET A 183 5.10 -18.76 -20.23
N TYR A 184 5.76 -17.91 -19.46
CA TYR A 184 7.20 -17.88 -19.32
C TYR A 184 7.65 -18.57 -18.03
N GLU A 185 8.78 -19.27 -18.12
CA GLU A 185 9.63 -19.59 -16.99
C GLU A 185 10.98 -18.90 -17.22
N ASN A 186 11.29 -17.92 -16.36
CA ASN A 186 12.37 -16.96 -16.55
C ASN A 186 12.28 -16.33 -17.95
N ASN A 187 13.37 -16.31 -18.73
CA ASN A 187 13.38 -15.69 -20.06
C ASN A 187 12.87 -16.59 -21.19
N THR A 188 12.30 -17.76 -20.87
CA THR A 188 11.92 -18.77 -21.88
C THR A 188 10.44 -19.09 -21.82
N ILE A 189 9.82 -19.31 -23.00
CA ILE A 189 8.44 -19.80 -23.08
C ILE A 189 8.41 -21.24 -22.59
N ALA A 190 7.74 -21.47 -21.46
CA ALA A 190 7.55 -22.80 -20.89
C ALA A 190 6.32 -23.51 -21.49
N ILE A 191 5.22 -22.76 -21.70
CA ILE A 191 3.94 -23.31 -22.19
C ILE A 191 3.31 -22.33 -23.18
N GLN A 192 2.86 -22.82 -24.34
CA GLN A 192 2.10 -22.04 -25.32
C GLN A 192 1.23 -22.97 -26.19
N PRO A 193 -0.11 -22.83 -26.21
CA PRO A 193 -0.91 -21.89 -25.42
C PRO A 193 -1.01 -22.31 -23.95
N VAL A 194 -1.03 -21.34 -23.04
CA VAL A 194 -1.33 -21.58 -21.64
C VAL A 194 -2.81 -21.91 -21.41
N ASP A 195 -3.07 -22.80 -20.45
CA ASP A 195 -4.43 -23.08 -19.96
C ASP A 195 -4.87 -22.02 -18.94
N LEU A 196 -5.74 -21.10 -19.36
CA LEU A 196 -6.22 -19.99 -18.54
C LEU A 196 -6.97 -20.48 -17.29
N ALA A 197 -7.70 -21.60 -17.38
CA ALA A 197 -8.44 -22.17 -16.26
C ALA A 197 -7.55 -22.70 -15.13
N ARG A 198 -6.23 -22.86 -15.37
CA ARG A 198 -5.27 -23.38 -14.39
C ARG A 198 -4.30 -22.32 -13.86
N LEU A 199 -4.42 -21.05 -14.26
CA LEU A 199 -3.46 -20.01 -13.89
C LEU A 199 -3.32 -19.86 -12.36
N THR A 200 -4.42 -19.64 -11.63
CA THR A 200 -4.37 -19.42 -10.18
C THR A 200 -3.75 -20.61 -9.46
N ARG A 201 -4.15 -21.84 -9.78
CA ARG A 201 -3.53 -23.05 -9.22
C ARG A 201 -2.05 -23.16 -9.56
N SER A 202 -1.68 -22.94 -10.82
CA SER A 202 -0.27 -22.98 -11.25
C SER A 202 0.59 -21.95 -10.51
N TYR A 203 0.08 -20.72 -10.32
CA TYR A 203 0.77 -19.70 -9.52
C TYR A 203 0.91 -20.13 -8.05
N THR A 204 -0.13 -20.74 -7.48
CA THR A 204 -0.12 -21.24 -6.10
C THR A 204 0.95 -22.32 -5.90
N GLU A 205 1.02 -23.29 -6.81
CA GLU A 205 2.00 -24.39 -6.75
C GLU A 205 3.44 -23.87 -6.86
N LYS A 206 3.69 -22.93 -7.78
CA LYS A 206 5.01 -22.31 -7.95
C LYS A 206 5.39 -21.44 -6.75
N ALA A 207 4.44 -20.72 -6.17
CA ALA A 207 4.66 -19.95 -4.93
C ALA A 207 5.06 -20.84 -3.76
N ILE A 208 4.34 -21.94 -3.54
CA ILE A 208 4.66 -22.92 -2.49
C ILE A 208 6.05 -23.52 -2.72
N GLY A 209 6.35 -23.94 -3.95
CA GLY A 209 7.67 -24.51 -4.28
C GLY A 209 8.82 -23.52 -4.04
N PHE A 210 8.64 -22.25 -4.40
CA PHE A 210 9.62 -21.19 -4.12
C PHE A 210 9.83 -20.97 -2.61
N ILE A 211 8.74 -20.95 -1.83
CA ILE A 211 8.81 -20.82 -0.36
C ILE A 211 9.58 -22.01 0.23
N GLU A 212 9.23 -23.24 -0.13
CA GLU A 212 9.87 -24.46 0.39
C GLU A 212 11.37 -24.49 0.08
N GLN A 213 11.76 -24.13 -1.15
CA GLN A 213 13.17 -24.08 -1.56
C GLN A 213 13.98 -23.08 -0.73
N ASN A 214 13.44 -21.89 -0.48
CA ASN A 214 14.17 -20.85 0.26
C ASN A 214 14.21 -21.11 1.76
N VAL A 215 13.15 -21.73 2.33
CA VAL A 215 13.20 -22.23 3.71
C VAL A 215 14.26 -23.31 3.86
N ALA A 216 14.36 -24.26 2.92
CA ALA A 216 15.39 -25.29 2.95
C ALA A 216 16.82 -24.71 2.79
N ALA A 217 16.95 -23.57 2.11
CA ALA A 217 18.21 -22.85 1.93
C ALA A 217 18.54 -21.85 3.06
N ASP A 218 17.68 -21.72 4.07
CA ASP A 218 17.79 -20.73 5.15
C ASP A 218 17.98 -19.29 4.63
N LYS A 219 17.22 -18.95 3.58
CA LYS A 219 17.32 -17.65 2.88
C LYS A 219 16.01 -16.86 3.04
N PRO A 220 16.04 -15.58 3.44
CA PRO A 220 14.84 -14.74 3.41
C PRO A 220 14.38 -14.54 1.97
N PHE A 221 13.08 -14.38 1.76
CA PHE A 221 12.54 -14.27 0.40
C PHE A 221 11.51 -13.15 0.24
N PHE A 222 11.46 -12.61 -0.97
CA PHE A 222 10.45 -11.69 -1.46
C PHE A 222 9.69 -12.36 -2.60
N LEU A 223 8.43 -12.68 -2.36
CA LEU A 223 7.52 -13.24 -3.35
C LEU A 223 6.51 -12.18 -3.76
N TYR A 224 6.64 -11.68 -4.98
CA TYR A 224 5.61 -10.89 -5.64
C TYR A 224 4.68 -11.83 -6.42
N LEU A 225 3.42 -11.93 -6.01
CA LEU A 225 2.41 -12.83 -6.58
C LEU A 225 1.28 -12.02 -7.26
N PRO A 226 1.55 -11.42 -8.44
CA PRO A 226 0.54 -10.72 -9.22
C PRO A 226 -0.38 -11.70 -9.96
N HIS A 227 -1.51 -12.03 -9.34
CA HIS A 227 -2.56 -12.79 -10.01
C HIS A 227 -3.05 -12.06 -11.27
N THR A 228 -3.39 -12.85 -12.29
CA THR A 228 -4.00 -12.36 -13.54
C THR A 228 -5.51 -12.12 -13.36
N TYR A 229 -6.12 -12.67 -12.32
CA TYR A 229 -7.55 -12.53 -12.05
C TYR A 229 -7.82 -11.53 -10.91
N PRO A 230 -9.03 -10.93 -10.85
CA PRO A 230 -10.21 -11.10 -11.72
C PRO A 230 -10.22 -10.29 -13.05
N HIS A 231 -9.07 -9.92 -13.61
CA HIS A 231 -9.04 -9.29 -14.94
C HIS A 231 -9.57 -10.24 -16.03
N GLY A 232 -10.28 -9.68 -17.02
CA GLY A 232 -10.84 -10.42 -18.14
C GLY A 232 -9.78 -10.88 -19.16
N PRO A 233 -10.02 -11.95 -19.94
CA PRO A 233 -11.18 -12.85 -19.89
C PRO A 233 -11.12 -13.76 -18.65
N LEU A 234 -12.25 -13.89 -17.94
CA LEU A 234 -12.33 -14.68 -16.71
C LEU A 234 -12.30 -16.17 -17.02
N HIS A 235 -11.44 -16.91 -16.32
CA HIS A 235 -11.48 -18.37 -16.25
C HIS A 235 -11.23 -18.80 -14.81
N CYS A 236 -11.79 -19.95 -14.45
CA CYS A 236 -11.66 -20.56 -13.14
C CYS A 236 -11.23 -22.02 -13.32
N SER A 237 -10.65 -22.60 -12.29
CA SER A 237 -10.44 -24.06 -12.28
C SER A 237 -11.77 -24.81 -12.13
N PRO A 238 -11.87 -26.05 -12.64
CA PRO A 238 -13.13 -26.81 -12.63
C PRO A 238 -13.79 -26.95 -11.26
N GLU A 239 -13.01 -26.94 -10.18
CA GLU A 239 -13.49 -27.04 -8.80
C GLU A 239 -14.16 -25.77 -8.28
N PHE A 240 -13.88 -24.62 -8.91
CA PHE A 240 -14.42 -23.31 -8.53
C PHE A 240 -15.47 -22.80 -9.52
N CYS A 241 -15.42 -23.20 -10.78
CA CYS A 241 -16.37 -22.74 -11.78
C CYS A 241 -17.83 -23.07 -11.45
N GLY A 242 -18.68 -22.04 -11.40
CA GLY A 242 -20.10 -22.13 -11.11
C GLY A 242 -20.44 -22.36 -9.64
N THR A 243 -19.51 -22.08 -8.72
CA THR A 243 -19.70 -22.35 -7.28
C THR A 243 -20.02 -21.09 -6.47
N SER A 244 -19.52 -19.93 -6.89
CA SER A 244 -19.75 -18.66 -6.22
C SER A 244 -21.13 -18.08 -6.56
N ALA A 245 -21.79 -17.52 -5.54
CA ALA A 245 -23.00 -16.73 -5.75
C ALA A 245 -22.71 -15.41 -6.49
N GLY A 246 -21.43 -14.99 -6.58
CA GLY A 246 -20.98 -13.85 -7.37
C GLY A 246 -20.83 -14.14 -8.88
N GLY A 247 -21.18 -15.34 -9.34
CA GLY A 247 -20.96 -15.75 -10.73
C GLY A 247 -19.48 -15.94 -11.04
N LEU A 248 -19.11 -15.89 -12.32
CA LEU A 248 -17.76 -16.23 -12.77
C LEU A 248 -16.66 -15.34 -12.17
N ILE A 249 -16.93 -14.05 -11.97
CA ILE A 249 -15.99 -13.16 -11.26
C ILE A 249 -15.80 -13.62 -9.81
N GLY A 250 -16.89 -13.98 -9.14
CA GLY A 250 -16.88 -14.60 -7.82
C GLY A 250 -16.06 -15.88 -7.80
N ASP A 251 -16.24 -16.78 -8.76
CA ASP A 251 -15.47 -18.04 -8.84
C ASP A 251 -13.96 -17.77 -8.85
N THR A 252 -13.50 -16.79 -9.64
CA THR A 252 -12.07 -16.44 -9.70
C THR A 252 -11.54 -15.81 -8.41
N ILE A 253 -12.35 -15.01 -7.72
CA ILE A 253 -11.96 -14.36 -6.45
C ILE A 253 -11.94 -15.38 -5.31
N GLU A 254 -12.92 -16.29 -5.25
CA GLU A 254 -12.94 -17.38 -4.27
C GLU A 254 -11.77 -18.36 -4.51
N GLU A 255 -11.32 -18.54 -5.76
CA GLU A 255 -10.10 -19.29 -6.07
C GLU A 255 -8.81 -18.57 -5.59
N ILE A 256 -8.75 -17.24 -5.68
CA ILE A 256 -7.64 -16.45 -5.11
C ILE A 256 -7.64 -16.52 -3.57
N ASP A 257 -8.82 -16.52 -2.94
CA ASP A 257 -8.95 -16.74 -1.49
C ASP A 257 -8.41 -18.12 -1.09
N TRP A 258 -8.77 -19.18 -1.84
CA TRP A 258 -8.20 -20.51 -1.67
C TRP A 258 -6.68 -20.54 -1.85
N SER A 259 -6.17 -19.90 -2.91
CA SER A 259 -4.73 -19.79 -3.19
C SER A 259 -3.96 -19.18 -2.02
N THR A 260 -4.48 -18.06 -1.51
CA THR A 260 -3.96 -17.41 -0.31
C THR A 260 -3.97 -18.37 0.88
N GLY A 261 -5.03 -19.16 1.04
CA GLY A 261 -5.16 -20.15 2.10
C GLY A 261 -4.10 -21.25 2.04
N GLN A 262 -3.76 -21.72 0.84
CA GLN A 262 -2.70 -22.70 0.64
C GLN A 262 -1.33 -22.14 1.05
N ILE A 263 -1.04 -20.90 0.68
CA ILE A 263 0.21 -20.21 1.04
C ILE A 263 0.28 -20.05 2.57
N LEU A 264 -0.75 -19.51 3.21
CA LEU A 264 -0.78 -19.32 4.66
C LEU A 264 -0.68 -20.65 5.43
N ALA A 265 -1.31 -21.72 4.94
CA ALA A 265 -1.18 -23.05 5.51
C ALA A 265 0.26 -23.57 5.41
N LYS A 266 0.91 -23.37 4.26
CA LYS A 266 2.31 -23.76 4.05
C LYS A 266 3.27 -23.00 4.97
N LEU A 267 3.06 -21.70 5.19
CA LEU A 267 3.87 -20.92 6.14
C LEU A 267 3.79 -21.47 7.57
N LYS A 268 2.60 -21.91 7.99
CA LYS A 268 2.38 -22.55 9.31
C LYS A 268 3.03 -23.92 9.38
N GLU A 269 2.89 -24.74 8.32
CA GLU A 269 3.53 -26.05 8.21
C GLU A 269 5.06 -25.97 8.32
N LEU A 270 5.66 -24.98 7.65
CA LEU A 270 7.11 -24.76 7.66
C LEU A 270 7.61 -24.02 8.91
N GLY A 271 6.73 -23.60 9.83
CA GLY A 271 7.10 -22.90 11.06
C GLY A 271 7.57 -21.46 10.87
N ILE A 272 7.40 -20.86 9.69
CA ILE A 272 7.87 -19.50 9.36
C ILE A 272 6.75 -18.44 9.37
N ASP A 273 5.51 -18.82 9.71
CA ASP A 273 4.35 -17.90 9.75
C ASP A 273 4.61 -16.65 10.60
N SER A 274 5.26 -16.80 11.76
CA SER A 274 5.55 -15.66 12.65
C SER A 274 6.61 -14.68 12.10
N ASN A 275 7.45 -15.12 11.16
CA ASN A 275 8.50 -14.30 10.53
C ASN A 275 8.17 -13.92 9.07
N THR A 276 6.90 -14.02 8.67
CA THR A 276 6.49 -13.71 7.30
C THR A 276 5.43 -12.61 7.30
N LEU A 277 5.72 -11.51 6.62
CA LEU A 277 4.76 -10.47 6.30
C LEU A 277 4.04 -10.87 5.01
N VAL A 278 2.72 -11.03 5.08
CA VAL A 278 1.86 -11.29 3.93
C VAL A 278 0.96 -10.07 3.70
N ILE A 279 0.94 -9.57 2.47
CA ILE A 279 0.08 -8.46 2.03
C ILE A 279 -0.86 -8.98 0.94
N PHE A 280 -2.12 -8.55 0.97
CA PHE A 280 -3.09 -8.75 -0.09
C PHE A 280 -3.68 -7.40 -0.52
N THR A 281 -3.65 -7.08 -1.81
CA THR A 281 -4.30 -5.89 -2.37
C THR A 281 -4.61 -6.03 -3.87
N SER A 282 -5.11 -4.97 -4.52
CA SER A 282 -5.45 -4.90 -5.95
C SER A 282 -4.67 -3.79 -6.64
N ASP A 283 -4.34 -3.96 -7.92
CA ASP A 283 -3.60 -2.95 -8.69
C ASP A 283 -4.42 -1.71 -9.04
N ASN A 284 -5.73 -1.86 -9.20
CA ASN A 284 -6.68 -0.77 -9.41
C ASN A 284 -8.10 -1.22 -9.05
N GLY A 285 -9.06 -0.32 -9.23
CA GLY A 285 -10.49 -0.60 -9.14
C GLY A 285 -10.96 -1.66 -10.15
N PRO A 286 -12.23 -2.12 -10.06
CA PRO A 286 -12.69 -3.22 -10.89
C PRO A 286 -12.86 -2.81 -12.34
N SER A 287 -12.74 -3.75 -13.28
CA SER A 287 -13.05 -3.46 -14.68
C SER A 287 -14.57 -3.32 -14.90
N PRO A 288 -15.05 -2.29 -15.63
CA PRO A 288 -16.46 -2.16 -16.00
C PRO A 288 -16.97 -3.31 -16.88
N ARG A 289 -16.07 -4.11 -17.46
CA ARG A 289 -16.44 -5.24 -18.33
C ARG A 289 -16.75 -6.51 -17.54
N GLN A 290 -16.26 -6.63 -16.31
CA GLN A 290 -16.38 -7.84 -15.48
C GLN A 290 -17.20 -7.62 -14.21
N SER A 291 -17.36 -6.37 -13.74
CA SER A 291 -18.01 -6.05 -12.47
C SER A 291 -19.12 -5.00 -12.63
N ASP A 292 -20.11 -5.08 -11.74
CA ASP A 292 -21.23 -4.15 -11.62
C ASP A 292 -20.85 -2.83 -10.89
N GLY A 293 -19.62 -2.68 -10.41
CA GLY A 293 -19.12 -1.46 -9.77
C GLY A 293 -18.15 -1.69 -8.62
N ALA A 294 -17.77 -0.59 -7.95
CA ALA A 294 -16.88 -0.58 -6.79
C ALA A 294 -17.58 -0.10 -5.51
N TYR A 295 -18.84 -0.48 -5.30
CA TYR A 295 -19.72 0.11 -4.28
C TYR A 295 -19.08 0.21 -2.88
N PRO A 296 -19.36 1.27 -2.09
CA PRO A 296 -20.19 2.43 -2.43
C PRO A 296 -19.43 3.49 -3.25
N LEU A 297 -18.23 3.17 -3.73
CA LEU A 297 -17.34 4.12 -4.37
C LEU A 297 -17.83 4.47 -5.78
N ARG A 298 -17.57 5.70 -6.20
CA ARG A 298 -17.96 6.20 -7.52
C ARG A 298 -17.02 5.70 -8.60
N ASN A 299 -17.60 5.28 -9.72
CA ASN A 299 -16.91 4.73 -10.89
C ASN A 299 -16.08 3.48 -10.57
N VAL A 300 -15.14 3.16 -11.47
CA VAL A 300 -14.41 1.90 -11.57
C VAL A 300 -13.06 2.17 -12.27
N LYS A 301 -12.32 1.12 -12.66
CA LYS A 301 -11.03 1.20 -13.39
C LYS A 301 -11.01 2.30 -14.45
N ALA A 302 -9.84 2.93 -14.59
CA ALA A 302 -9.58 4.10 -15.43
C ALA A 302 -10.40 5.35 -15.04
N SER A 303 -10.61 5.52 -13.74
CA SER A 303 -11.25 6.68 -13.16
C SER A 303 -10.46 7.18 -11.96
N VAL A 304 -10.41 8.50 -11.76
CA VAL A 304 -9.82 9.11 -10.54
C VAL A 304 -10.77 9.22 -9.37
N TYR A 305 -12.05 8.93 -9.60
CA TYR A 305 -13.01 8.77 -8.52
C TYR A 305 -12.67 7.51 -7.71
N GLU A 306 -13.13 7.45 -6.46
CA GLU A 306 -12.70 6.46 -5.46
C GLU A 306 -12.74 5.03 -6.00
N GLY A 307 -13.74 4.67 -6.80
CA GLY A 307 -13.92 3.32 -7.30
C GLY A 307 -12.88 2.86 -8.32
N GLY A 308 -12.09 3.77 -8.91
CA GLY A 308 -11.01 3.42 -9.84
C GLY A 308 -9.65 3.20 -9.20
N ILE A 309 -9.43 3.73 -7.99
CA ILE A 309 -8.11 3.82 -7.35
C ILE A 309 -8.10 3.35 -5.89
N ARG A 310 -9.19 3.45 -5.14
CA ARG A 310 -9.26 2.94 -3.77
C ARG A 310 -9.51 1.44 -3.83
N VAL A 311 -8.60 0.69 -3.25
CA VAL A 311 -8.52 -0.78 -3.35
C VAL A 311 -8.50 -1.41 -1.96
N PRO A 312 -8.94 -2.67 -1.80
CA PRO A 312 -8.79 -3.35 -0.52
C PRO A 312 -7.31 -3.61 -0.25
N ALA A 313 -6.89 -3.51 1.01
CA ALA A 313 -5.53 -3.85 1.43
C ALA A 313 -5.52 -4.47 2.84
N ILE A 314 -4.90 -5.63 2.94
CA ILE A 314 -4.78 -6.41 4.18
C ILE A 314 -3.31 -6.76 4.37
N ALA A 315 -2.77 -6.55 5.57
CA ALA A 315 -1.44 -7.00 5.94
C ALA A 315 -1.50 -7.87 7.20
N ARG A 316 -0.80 -9.01 7.18
CA ARG A 316 -0.75 -9.97 8.28
C ARG A 316 0.70 -10.38 8.55
N TRP A 317 1.10 -10.27 9.81
CA TRP A 317 2.41 -10.73 10.28
C TRP A 317 2.32 -11.10 11.76
N PRO A 318 1.96 -12.35 12.10
CA PRO A 318 1.58 -12.72 13.47
C PRO A 318 2.62 -12.44 14.55
N GLY A 319 3.92 -12.43 14.20
CA GLY A 319 4.99 -12.13 15.14
C GLY A 319 5.13 -10.64 15.50
N ASN A 320 4.55 -9.73 14.71
CA ASN A 320 4.80 -8.29 14.81
C ASN A 320 3.55 -7.41 14.72
N ILE A 321 2.60 -7.73 13.83
CA ILE A 321 1.33 -7.02 13.70
C ILE A 321 0.33 -7.58 14.69
N LYS A 322 -0.19 -6.72 15.58
CA LYS A 322 -1.34 -7.06 16.43
C LYS A 322 -2.59 -7.16 15.56
N GLY A 323 -3.27 -8.31 15.61
CA GLY A 323 -4.48 -8.56 14.84
C GLY A 323 -5.68 -7.70 15.23
N LYS A 324 -6.76 -7.82 14.45
CA LYS A 324 -8.05 -7.09 14.60
C LYS A 324 -7.92 -5.58 14.50
N ARG A 325 -6.97 -5.09 13.71
CA ARG A 325 -6.80 -3.65 13.46
C ARG A 325 -7.48 -3.24 12.17
N VAL A 326 -8.09 -2.05 12.22
CA VAL A 326 -8.62 -1.34 11.05
C VAL A 326 -7.91 -0.01 11.00
N GLU A 327 -7.31 0.31 9.85
CA GLU A 327 -6.63 1.58 9.59
C GLU A 327 -7.43 2.39 8.57
N SER A 328 -7.73 3.63 8.92
CA SER A 328 -8.48 4.56 8.07
C SER A 328 -7.67 5.80 7.69
N ALA A 329 -6.44 5.93 8.22
CA ALA A 329 -5.48 6.89 7.69
C ALA A 329 -5.12 6.50 6.25
N PRO A 330 -5.07 7.46 5.30
CA PRO A 330 -4.79 7.15 3.92
C PRO A 330 -3.35 6.61 3.73
N ALA A 331 -3.22 5.56 2.93
CA ALA A 331 -1.94 5.01 2.47
C ALA A 331 -2.03 4.63 0.99
N ILE A 332 -0.90 4.57 0.29
CA ILE A 332 -0.84 4.39 -1.17
C ILE A 332 0.16 3.30 -1.56
N MET A 333 -0.04 2.69 -2.73
CA MET A 333 0.76 1.58 -3.27
C MET A 333 2.28 1.77 -3.18
N MET A 334 2.76 3.00 -3.40
CA MET A 334 4.20 3.32 -3.38
C MET A 334 4.82 3.22 -1.99
N ASP A 335 4.01 3.32 -0.93
CA ASP A 335 4.45 3.21 0.46
C ASP A 335 5.10 1.85 0.77
N TRP A 336 4.78 0.82 -0.02
CA TRP A 336 5.32 -0.52 0.19
C TRP A 336 6.83 -0.62 -0.01
N PHE A 337 7.43 0.12 -0.96
CA PHE A 337 8.88 0.06 -1.18
C PHE A 337 9.67 0.55 0.05
N PRO A 338 9.52 1.79 0.54
CA PRO A 338 10.24 2.23 1.74
C PRO A 338 9.88 1.38 2.97
N THR A 339 8.64 0.89 3.07
CA THR A 339 8.25 -0.03 4.14
C THR A 339 9.04 -1.34 4.11
N PHE A 340 9.22 -1.96 2.95
CA PHE A 340 10.02 -3.18 2.83
C PHE A 340 11.50 -2.92 3.12
N MET A 341 12.03 -1.77 2.70
CA MET A 341 13.41 -1.39 3.03
C MET A 341 13.61 -1.19 4.53
N ALA A 342 12.69 -0.49 5.20
CA ALA A 342 12.74 -0.29 6.65
C ALA A 342 12.67 -1.63 7.41
N LEU A 343 11.75 -2.52 7.02
CA LEU A 343 11.58 -3.82 7.67
C LEU A 343 12.73 -4.80 7.38
N ALA A 344 13.35 -4.72 6.21
CA ALA A 344 14.50 -5.55 5.83
C ALA A 344 15.85 -5.00 6.36
N GLY A 345 15.84 -3.79 6.94
CA GLY A 345 17.03 -3.11 7.43
C GLY A 345 17.96 -2.61 6.32
N GLY A 346 17.39 -2.16 5.19
CA GLY A 346 18.15 -1.56 4.10
C GLY A 346 17.85 -0.07 3.90
N GLU A 347 18.57 0.53 2.95
CA GLU A 347 18.50 1.96 2.63
C GLU A 347 17.78 2.19 1.30
N MET A 348 16.98 3.25 1.24
CA MET A 348 16.37 3.72 -0.01
C MET A 348 17.45 4.29 -0.96
N PRO A 349 17.29 4.19 -2.29
CA PRO A 349 18.15 4.90 -3.23
C PRO A 349 18.18 6.41 -2.94
N THR A 350 19.32 7.08 -3.09
CA THR A 350 19.45 8.53 -2.81
C THR A 350 19.70 9.36 -4.07
N ASP A 351 19.76 8.72 -5.23
CA ASP A 351 20.05 9.32 -6.53
C ASP A 351 18.79 9.69 -7.33
N ARG A 352 17.61 9.62 -6.69
CA ARG A 352 16.31 9.85 -7.33
C ARG A 352 15.22 10.17 -6.28
N PRO A 353 14.14 10.87 -6.67
CA PRO A 353 13.00 11.11 -5.79
C PRO A 353 12.23 9.83 -5.40
N HIS A 354 11.57 9.83 -4.26
CA HIS A 354 10.65 8.76 -3.83
C HIS A 354 9.35 9.34 -3.35
N ASP A 355 8.25 8.75 -3.79
CA ASP A 355 6.91 9.28 -3.51
C ASP A 355 6.20 8.50 -2.39
N GLY A 356 6.60 7.24 -2.18
CA GLY A 356 6.11 6.40 -1.10
C GLY A 356 6.65 6.78 0.28
N ARG A 357 5.87 6.50 1.32
CA ARG A 357 6.25 6.68 2.73
C ARG A 357 6.33 5.37 3.48
N ASP A 358 7.27 5.27 4.42
CA ASP A 358 7.34 4.11 5.32
C ASP A 358 6.08 4.06 6.21
N ILE A 359 5.28 2.99 6.02
CA ILE A 359 4.11 2.68 6.85
C ILE A 359 4.39 1.57 7.86
N SER A 360 5.65 1.17 8.07
CA SER A 360 6.05 0.24 9.13
C SER A 360 5.56 0.69 10.53
N PRO A 361 5.56 1.99 10.90
CA PRO A 361 5.00 2.41 12.18
C PRO A 361 3.50 2.14 12.30
N VAL A 362 2.77 2.28 11.18
CA VAL A 362 1.34 1.96 11.09
C VAL A 362 1.13 0.46 11.28
N LEU A 363 1.86 -0.37 10.55
CA LEU A 363 1.77 -1.83 10.64
C LEU A 363 2.05 -2.34 12.06
N LEU A 364 3.13 -1.85 12.67
CA LEU A 364 3.59 -2.26 14.00
C LEU A 364 2.78 -1.60 15.14
N GLY A 365 1.97 -0.59 14.83
CA GLY A 365 1.16 0.14 15.81
C GLY A 365 2.02 1.00 16.75
N THR A 366 3.13 1.50 16.24
CA THR A 366 4.09 2.37 16.94
C THR A 366 3.98 3.82 16.51
N GLY A 367 3.26 4.12 15.42
CA GLY A 367 3.08 5.47 14.92
C GLY A 367 2.07 5.56 13.78
N ALA A 368 2.12 6.66 13.04
CA ALA A 368 1.30 6.95 11.87
C ALA A 368 2.18 7.02 10.61
N ARG A 369 1.54 7.04 9.43
CA ARG A 369 2.19 7.44 8.17
C ARG A 369 2.66 8.89 8.29
N ALA A 370 3.83 9.21 7.74
CA ALA A 370 4.49 10.51 7.92
C ALA A 370 3.63 11.71 7.48
N ASP A 371 2.83 11.54 6.43
CA ASP A 371 1.87 12.52 5.94
C ASP A 371 0.57 11.83 5.50
N SER A 372 -0.46 12.62 5.22
CA SER A 372 -1.76 12.15 4.71
C SER A 372 -2.01 12.62 3.27
N GLN A 373 -0.94 12.86 2.52
CA GLN A 373 -1.01 13.44 1.18
C GLN A 373 -0.56 12.43 0.12
N PHE A 374 -1.32 12.36 -0.96
CA PHE A 374 -0.91 11.68 -2.17
C PHE A 374 -1.73 12.17 -3.37
N TYR A 375 -1.20 11.86 -4.53
CA TYR A 375 -1.81 12.09 -5.83
C TYR A 375 -2.10 10.77 -6.54
N ALA A 376 -3.01 10.76 -7.50
CA ALA A 376 -3.26 9.57 -8.32
C ALA A 376 -3.40 9.90 -9.80
N ASN A 377 -2.97 8.94 -10.62
CA ASN A 377 -2.96 9.05 -12.08
C ASN A 377 -4.34 8.71 -12.69
N TYR A 378 -4.84 9.60 -13.55
CA TYR A 378 -5.98 9.37 -14.43
C TYR A 378 -5.54 8.90 -15.81
N ILE A 379 -6.36 8.02 -16.38
CA ILE A 379 -6.24 7.63 -17.78
C ILE A 379 -7.63 7.70 -18.37
N ASP A 380 -7.80 8.42 -19.48
CA ASP A 380 -9.01 8.38 -20.28
C ASP A 380 -8.94 7.24 -21.31
N PRO A 381 -9.72 6.15 -21.16
CA PRO A 381 -9.74 5.06 -22.14
C PRO A 381 -10.59 5.35 -23.38
N TRP A 382 -11.43 6.39 -23.36
CA TRP A 382 -12.64 6.45 -24.20
C TRP A 382 -12.66 7.62 -25.17
N THR A 383 -11.56 8.35 -25.34
CA THR A 383 -11.43 9.30 -26.45
C THR A 383 -11.15 8.55 -27.75
N ASP A 384 -12.21 8.09 -28.42
CA ASP A 384 -12.15 7.59 -29.80
C ASP A 384 -11.65 8.67 -30.80
N ASP A 385 -11.61 9.95 -30.38
CA ASP A 385 -11.36 11.11 -31.25
C ASP A 385 -10.18 12.02 -30.85
N VAL A 386 -9.26 11.59 -29.96
CA VAL A 386 -8.04 12.38 -29.68
C VAL A 386 -6.80 11.51 -29.75
N ILE A 387 -5.90 11.93 -30.65
CA ILE A 387 -4.51 11.48 -30.72
C ILE A 387 -3.90 11.67 -29.33
N LEU A 388 -3.69 10.56 -28.61
CA LEU A 388 -3.13 10.43 -27.24
C LEU A 388 -4.18 10.51 -26.11
N PRO A 389 -4.51 9.38 -25.44
CA PRO A 389 -5.03 9.39 -24.08
C PRO A 389 -4.29 10.39 -23.18
N VAL A 390 -5.06 11.15 -22.40
CA VAL A 390 -4.53 12.08 -21.39
C VAL A 390 -4.02 11.25 -20.21
N TYR A 391 -2.73 11.38 -19.92
CA TYR A 391 -2.05 10.74 -18.81
C TYR A 391 -1.60 11.83 -17.84
N GLU A 392 -2.45 12.11 -16.86
CA GLU A 392 -2.22 13.20 -15.93
C GLU A 392 -2.56 12.75 -14.52
N ILE A 393 -1.80 13.23 -13.56
CA ILE A 393 -2.26 13.30 -12.17
C ILE A 393 -3.53 14.15 -12.19
N MET A 394 -4.65 13.63 -11.70
CA MET A 394 -5.90 14.41 -11.62
C MET A 394 -6.59 14.32 -10.26
N GLU A 395 -5.94 13.70 -9.28
CA GLU A 395 -6.40 13.66 -7.90
C GLU A 395 -5.32 14.21 -6.97
N HIS A 396 -5.76 14.95 -5.95
CA HIS A 396 -4.99 15.20 -4.74
C HIS A 396 -5.81 14.86 -3.49
N ARG A 397 -5.30 13.93 -2.68
CA ARG A 397 -5.83 13.57 -1.38
C ARG A 397 -5.05 14.30 -0.29
N SER A 398 -5.75 14.95 0.63
CA SER A 398 -5.15 15.54 1.83
C SER A 398 -6.07 15.35 3.03
N GLY A 399 -5.73 14.39 3.89
CA GLY A 399 -6.53 14.04 5.06
C GLY A 399 -7.91 13.51 4.65
N VAL A 400 -8.99 14.21 5.02
CA VAL A 400 -10.39 13.86 4.63
C VAL A 400 -10.86 14.53 3.35
N TRP A 401 -10.07 15.45 2.77
CA TRP A 401 -10.42 16.17 1.56
C TRP A 401 -9.83 15.52 0.31
N LYS A 402 -10.58 15.59 -0.80
CA LYS A 402 -10.16 15.13 -2.12
C LYS A 402 -10.45 16.22 -3.14
N TYR A 403 -9.43 16.62 -3.86
CA TYR A 403 -9.52 17.48 -5.03
C TYR A 403 -9.43 16.63 -6.30
N VAL A 404 -10.30 16.91 -7.26
CA VAL A 404 -10.30 16.26 -8.57
C VAL A 404 -10.17 17.34 -9.64
N ALA A 405 -9.17 17.23 -10.52
CA ALA A 405 -8.85 18.24 -11.54
C ALA A 405 -9.72 18.14 -12.81
N LEU A 406 -10.74 17.28 -12.82
CA LEU A 406 -11.73 17.18 -13.89
C LEU A 406 -12.78 18.29 -13.80
N ASN A 407 -13.46 18.59 -14.92
CA ASN A 407 -14.64 19.46 -14.99
C ASN A 407 -14.52 20.78 -14.19
N ASP A 408 -13.59 21.66 -14.59
CA ASP A 408 -13.30 22.94 -13.92
C ASP A 408 -12.87 22.80 -12.43
N GLY A 409 -12.57 21.58 -11.98
CA GLY A 409 -12.16 21.21 -10.63
C GLY A 409 -13.34 20.93 -9.68
N GLU A 410 -13.20 19.86 -8.90
CA GLU A 410 -14.18 19.38 -7.93
C GLU A 410 -13.55 19.20 -6.54
N LEU A 411 -14.35 19.31 -5.48
CA LEU A 411 -13.90 19.08 -4.10
C LEU A 411 -14.88 18.17 -3.36
N TYR A 412 -14.36 17.16 -2.68
CA TYR A 412 -15.14 16.21 -1.88
C TYR A 412 -14.57 16.07 -0.47
N ASN A 413 -15.46 15.83 0.50
CA ASN A 413 -15.09 15.36 1.84
C ASN A 413 -15.46 13.88 1.95
N LEU A 414 -14.47 13.00 1.92
CA LEU A 414 -14.70 11.56 1.81
C LEU A 414 -15.17 10.90 3.11
N GLU A 415 -15.01 11.56 4.25
CA GLU A 415 -15.58 11.08 5.52
C GLU A 415 -17.11 11.25 5.52
N ALA A 416 -17.59 12.36 4.95
CA ALA A 416 -19.02 12.65 4.84
C ALA A 416 -19.67 12.04 3.58
N ASP A 417 -18.92 11.91 2.48
CA ASP A 417 -19.41 11.54 1.15
C ASP A 417 -18.37 10.71 0.38
N ILE A 418 -18.18 9.46 0.81
CA ILE A 418 -17.28 8.48 0.16
C ILE A 418 -17.69 8.15 -1.30
N SER A 419 -18.94 8.46 -1.66
CA SER A 419 -19.50 8.23 -3.00
C SER A 419 -19.34 9.44 -3.92
N GLU A 420 -18.69 10.52 -3.47
CA GLU A 420 -18.35 11.70 -4.28
C GLU A 420 -19.58 12.26 -5.04
N THR A 421 -20.70 12.39 -4.31
CA THR A 421 -22.00 12.78 -4.87
C THR A 421 -22.24 14.29 -4.81
N THR A 422 -21.57 15.00 -3.90
CA THR A 422 -21.77 16.43 -3.66
C THR A 422 -20.46 17.20 -3.83
N ASN A 423 -20.34 17.95 -4.92
CA ASN A 423 -19.19 18.85 -5.11
C ASN A 423 -19.28 20.04 -4.15
N LEU A 424 -18.27 20.18 -3.28
CA LEU A 424 -18.17 21.16 -2.21
C LEU A 424 -17.32 22.39 -2.56
N LYS A 425 -16.83 22.50 -3.80
CA LYS A 425 -15.94 23.59 -4.26
C LYS A 425 -16.45 24.98 -3.85
N ASP A 426 -17.70 25.30 -4.19
CA ASP A 426 -18.27 26.64 -3.95
C ASP A 426 -18.57 26.90 -2.46
N ALA A 427 -18.85 25.83 -1.71
CA ALA A 427 -19.12 25.91 -0.27
C ALA A 427 -17.82 26.04 0.56
N HIS A 428 -16.69 25.54 0.05
CA HIS A 428 -15.40 25.53 0.73
C HIS A 428 -14.26 26.10 -0.13
N PRO A 429 -14.36 27.35 -0.62
CA PRO A 429 -13.41 27.91 -1.60
C PRO A 429 -11.97 28.01 -1.07
N LYS A 430 -11.78 28.21 0.25
CA LYS A 430 -10.45 28.22 0.86
C LYS A 430 -9.76 26.85 0.80
N ILE A 431 -10.51 25.78 1.03
CA ILE A 431 -9.98 24.40 0.98
C ILE A 431 -9.72 24.03 -0.47
N TYR A 432 -10.67 24.30 -1.36
CA TYR A 432 -10.51 24.08 -2.79
C TYR A 432 -9.25 24.76 -3.33
N ASN A 433 -9.07 26.07 -3.07
CA ASN A 433 -7.91 26.81 -3.56
C ASN A 433 -6.60 26.28 -2.97
N ARG A 434 -6.58 25.87 -1.69
CA ARG A 434 -5.39 25.26 -1.08
C ARG A 434 -5.01 23.97 -1.81
N LEU A 435 -5.94 23.02 -1.92
CA LEU A 435 -5.67 21.72 -2.56
C LEU A 435 -5.35 21.87 -4.05
N LYS A 436 -6.00 22.81 -4.74
CA LYS A 436 -5.68 23.12 -6.14
C LYS A 436 -4.25 23.65 -6.27
N ASN A 437 -3.81 24.55 -5.39
CA ASN A 437 -2.45 25.09 -5.44
C ASN A 437 -1.41 23.99 -5.14
N GLU A 438 -1.65 23.15 -4.13
CA GLU A 438 -0.82 21.97 -3.81
C GLU A 438 -0.71 21.03 -5.04
N TYR A 439 -1.83 20.79 -5.73
CA TYR A 439 -1.88 20.02 -6.97
C TYR A 439 -1.11 20.67 -8.13
N ASP A 440 -1.33 21.97 -8.37
CA ASP A 440 -0.74 22.69 -9.51
C ASP A 440 0.79 22.69 -9.43
N PHE A 441 1.36 22.74 -8.23
CA PHE A 441 2.81 22.65 -8.07
C PHE A 441 3.34 21.24 -8.10
N PHE A 442 2.65 20.27 -7.50
CA PHE A 442 3.09 18.88 -7.61
C PHE A 442 3.15 18.43 -9.08
N THR A 443 2.16 18.84 -9.87
CA THR A 443 2.15 18.58 -11.31
C THR A 443 3.23 19.34 -12.08
N GLN A 444 3.64 20.53 -11.62
CA GLN A 444 4.77 21.27 -12.21
C GLN A 444 6.12 20.65 -11.85
N SER A 445 6.36 20.32 -10.58
CA SER A 445 7.61 19.71 -10.09
C SER A 445 7.87 18.37 -10.74
N ILE A 446 6.85 17.50 -10.85
CA ILE A 446 7.01 16.21 -11.52
C ILE A 446 7.24 16.33 -13.04
N ALA A 447 6.82 17.44 -13.65
CA ALA A 447 7.05 17.74 -15.06
C ALA A 447 8.43 18.37 -15.33
N ASN A 448 9.03 18.99 -14.32
CA ASN A 448 10.36 19.57 -14.41
C ASN A 448 11.41 18.46 -14.37
N ALA A 449 12.43 18.58 -15.23
CA ALA A 449 13.62 17.75 -15.06
C ALA A 449 14.35 18.21 -13.78
N PRO A 450 14.76 17.29 -12.89
CA PRO A 450 15.54 17.65 -11.71
C PRO A 450 16.74 18.53 -12.10
N ALA A 451 16.89 19.67 -11.43
CA ALA A 451 18.03 20.54 -11.66
C ALA A 451 19.27 19.99 -10.90
N PRO A 452 20.51 20.30 -11.32
CA PRO A 452 21.68 19.87 -10.56
C PRO A 452 21.64 20.41 -9.11
N GLY A 453 21.43 19.50 -8.15
CA GLY A 453 21.30 19.81 -6.72
C GLY A 453 19.89 20.21 -6.27
N ASP A 454 18.86 19.83 -7.04
CA ASP A 454 17.43 19.83 -6.72
C ASP A 454 16.87 18.56 -7.38
N ILE A 455 16.92 17.46 -6.63
CA ILE A 455 16.74 16.10 -7.16
C ILE A 455 15.26 15.74 -7.34
N ASP A 456 14.35 16.38 -6.61
CA ASP A 456 12.92 16.10 -6.66
C ASP A 456 12.12 17.11 -7.50
N GLY A 457 12.74 18.21 -7.92
CA GLY A 457 12.22 19.19 -8.88
C GLY A 457 11.27 20.22 -8.27
N ASP A 458 11.27 20.38 -6.95
CA ASP A 458 10.38 21.28 -6.23
C ASP A 458 10.88 22.75 -6.21
N GLY A 459 12.11 22.98 -6.68
CA GLY A 459 12.76 24.30 -6.75
C GLY A 459 13.56 24.68 -5.51
N MET A 460 13.61 23.82 -4.48
CA MET A 460 14.49 23.92 -3.32
C MET A 460 15.79 23.15 -3.57
N PRO A 461 16.96 23.68 -3.19
CA PRO A 461 18.21 22.93 -3.34
C PRO A 461 18.35 21.82 -2.28
N ASP A 462 18.81 20.62 -2.67
CA ASP A 462 19.02 19.46 -1.78
C ASP A 462 19.80 19.82 -0.50
N LYS A 463 20.81 20.69 -0.66
CA LYS A 463 21.66 21.14 0.45
C LYS A 463 20.91 22.00 1.46
N TRP A 464 19.95 22.79 0.98
CA TRP A 464 19.09 23.60 1.84
C TRP A 464 18.10 22.70 2.57
N GLU A 465 17.46 21.77 1.87
CA GLU A 465 16.51 20.82 2.46
C GLU A 465 17.14 20.00 3.59
N VAL A 466 18.27 19.34 3.31
CA VAL A 466 19.01 18.56 4.31
C VAL A 466 19.44 19.42 5.50
N ALA A 467 19.85 20.67 5.26
CA ALA A 467 20.23 21.60 6.34
C ALA A 467 19.05 22.02 7.22
N ASN A 468 17.82 21.91 6.72
CA ASN A 468 16.59 22.24 7.44
C ASN A 468 15.78 21.00 7.85
N GLY A 469 16.34 19.79 7.71
CA GLY A 469 15.71 18.54 8.15
C GLY A 469 14.60 18.04 7.23
N LEU A 470 14.59 18.49 5.97
CA LEU A 470 13.70 18.02 4.91
C LEU A 470 14.34 16.87 4.12
N ASP A 471 13.51 16.12 3.40
CA ASP A 471 13.94 14.96 2.61
C ASP A 471 14.10 15.41 1.15
N PRO A 472 15.35 15.58 0.65
CA PRO A 472 15.57 16.13 -0.69
C PRO A 472 14.99 15.25 -1.81
N THR A 473 14.56 14.03 -1.49
CA THR A 473 13.94 13.13 -2.46
C THR A 473 12.42 13.25 -2.50
N TYR A 474 11.81 14.17 -1.74
CA TYR A 474 10.37 14.21 -1.52
C TYR A 474 9.70 15.57 -1.77
N THR A 475 9.06 15.65 -2.92
CA THR A 475 8.47 16.88 -3.47
C THR A 475 7.38 17.55 -2.63
N ILE A 476 6.65 16.83 -1.75
CA ILE A 476 5.52 17.44 -1.02
C ILE A 476 5.98 18.15 0.26
N ASP A 477 7.21 17.96 0.75
CA ASP A 477 7.65 18.68 1.96
C ASP A 477 7.83 20.18 1.74
N ALA A 478 8.02 20.63 0.50
CA ALA A 478 7.89 22.00 0.03
C ALA A 478 6.60 22.71 0.52
N TYR A 479 5.52 21.94 0.70
CA TYR A 479 4.20 22.41 1.13
C TYR A 479 3.86 22.17 2.58
N LEU A 480 4.70 21.43 3.29
CA LEU A 480 4.52 21.27 4.71
C LEU A 480 4.93 22.57 5.40
N ASP A 481 4.28 22.82 6.53
CA ASP A 481 4.67 23.84 7.51
C ASP A 481 5.30 23.08 8.69
N PRO A 482 6.56 22.60 8.54
CA PRO A 482 7.17 21.68 9.50
C PRO A 482 7.39 22.34 10.87
N ASP A 483 7.52 23.67 10.94
CA ASP A 483 7.74 24.42 12.17
C ASP A 483 6.47 25.08 12.72
N GLY A 484 5.35 25.01 11.99
CA GLY A 484 4.04 25.51 12.40
C GLY A 484 3.92 27.04 12.40
N ASN A 485 4.79 27.73 11.66
CA ASN A 485 4.85 29.19 11.66
C ASN A 485 3.87 29.86 10.67
N GLY A 486 3.13 29.04 9.92
CA GLY A 486 2.14 29.48 8.95
C GLY A 486 2.71 29.76 7.56
N LYS A 487 3.95 29.36 7.28
CA LYS A 487 4.56 29.36 5.94
C LYS A 487 4.96 27.96 5.54
N THR A 488 4.92 27.68 4.24
CA THR A 488 5.45 26.42 3.73
C THR A 488 6.97 26.47 3.63
N ALA A 489 7.64 25.32 3.66
CA ALA A 489 9.10 25.23 3.47
C ALA A 489 9.58 26.01 2.22
N TYR A 490 8.85 25.92 1.11
CA TYR A 490 9.15 26.68 -0.10
C TYR A 490 9.02 28.20 0.08
N GLU A 491 7.98 28.68 0.76
CA GLU A 491 7.80 30.12 1.02
C GLU A 491 8.93 30.69 1.90
N GLU A 492 9.45 29.87 2.81
CA GLU A 492 10.62 30.22 3.62
C GLU A 492 11.89 30.30 2.79
N TYR A 493 12.13 29.30 1.94
CA TYR A 493 13.26 29.28 1.01
C TYR A 493 13.24 30.50 0.08
N ALA A 494 12.12 30.72 -0.62
CA ALA A 494 11.93 31.80 -1.59
C ALA A 494 12.01 33.20 -0.95
N GLY A 495 11.69 33.31 0.35
CA GLY A 495 11.81 34.53 1.14
C GLY A 495 13.21 34.82 1.70
N SER A 496 14.18 33.90 1.58
CA SER A 496 15.49 34.01 2.23
C SER A 496 16.60 34.47 1.26
N ALA A 497 17.30 35.57 1.59
CA ALA A 497 18.54 35.98 0.89
C ALA A 497 19.82 35.44 1.57
N THR A 498 19.69 34.81 2.75
CA THR A 498 20.68 33.97 3.46
C THR A 498 20.03 33.52 4.79
N PRO A 499 20.10 32.25 5.21
CA PRO A 499 19.35 31.78 6.38
C PRO A 499 20.09 32.08 7.69
N LYS A 500 19.34 32.56 8.70
CA LYS A 500 19.72 32.40 10.11
C LYS A 500 18.59 31.68 10.83
N TRP A 501 18.84 30.43 11.20
CA TRP A 501 18.17 29.83 12.35
C TRP A 501 19.10 29.87 13.54
N VAL A 502 18.60 30.43 14.65
CA VAL A 502 19.14 30.24 15.99
C VAL A 502 18.35 29.09 16.60
N THR A 503 19.06 28.10 17.12
CA THR A 503 18.52 26.99 17.89
C THR A 503 17.64 27.48 19.05
N VAL A 504 16.42 26.99 19.16
CA VAL A 504 15.68 26.98 20.43
C VAL A 504 15.10 25.60 20.67
N SER A 505 15.65 24.94 21.68
CA SER A 505 15.06 23.81 22.36
C SER A 505 13.80 24.23 23.11
N THR A 506 12.63 23.73 22.70
CA THR A 506 11.47 23.61 23.61
C THR A 506 10.53 22.50 23.11
N PRO A 507 9.98 21.66 24.01
CA PRO A 507 9.16 20.51 23.64
C PRO A 507 7.74 20.94 23.21
N LEU A 508 7.17 20.20 22.26
CA LEU A 508 5.78 20.33 21.84
C LEU A 508 4.83 20.08 23.04
N VAL A 509 3.95 21.04 23.30
CA VAL A 509 2.87 20.92 24.29
C VAL A 509 1.73 20.11 23.65
N PRO A 510 1.26 18.99 24.25
CA PRO A 510 0.08 18.29 23.77
C PRO A 510 -1.17 19.14 23.98
N VAL A 511 -2.06 19.19 22.99
CA VAL A 511 -3.39 19.78 23.15
C VAL A 511 -4.17 18.97 24.20
N ALA A 512 -4.77 19.66 25.17
CA ALA A 512 -5.39 19.05 26.34
C ALA A 512 -6.57 18.10 25.95
N PRO A 513 -6.64 16.88 26.49
CA PRO A 513 -7.71 15.90 26.22
C PRO A 513 -9.13 16.42 26.47
N GLU A 514 -9.25 17.42 27.35
CA GLU A 514 -10.48 18.07 27.78
C GLU A 514 -11.24 18.76 26.63
N TYR A 515 -10.54 19.19 25.57
CA TYR A 515 -11.15 19.80 24.38
C TYR A 515 -12.01 18.78 23.60
N PHE A 516 -11.49 17.56 23.42
CA PHE A 516 -12.19 16.49 22.70
C PHE A 516 -13.31 15.85 23.52
N GLU A 517 -13.19 15.82 24.85
CA GLU A 517 -14.30 15.40 25.72
C GLU A 517 -15.46 16.40 25.70
N ARG A 518 -15.16 17.71 25.70
CA ARG A 518 -16.20 18.75 25.66
C ARG A 518 -16.95 18.79 24.33
N LEU A 519 -16.26 18.54 23.21
CA LEU A 519 -16.89 18.39 21.89
C LEU A 519 -17.83 17.18 21.84
N ARG A 520 -17.45 16.06 22.47
CA ARG A 520 -18.29 14.86 22.59
C ARG A 520 -19.51 15.10 23.48
N GLU A 521 -19.36 15.82 24.59
CA GLU A 521 -20.48 16.22 25.46
C GLU A 521 -21.48 17.14 24.72
N LEU A 522 -20.98 18.11 23.94
CA LEU A 522 -21.82 19.02 23.16
C LEU A 522 -22.56 18.32 22.02
N GLN A 523 -21.91 17.34 21.35
CA GLN A 523 -22.58 16.47 20.38
C GLN A 523 -23.65 15.59 21.04
N GLN A 524 -23.40 15.01 22.21
CA GLN A 524 -24.41 14.22 22.94
C GLN A 524 -25.57 15.06 23.44
N GLN A 525 -25.32 16.27 23.96
CA GLN A 525 -26.38 17.21 24.34
C GLN A 525 -27.23 17.61 23.14
N ALA A 526 -26.61 17.94 22.00
CA ALA A 526 -27.30 18.27 20.76
C ALA A 526 -28.21 17.12 20.27
N MET A 527 -27.71 15.88 20.33
CA MET A 527 -28.47 14.68 19.97
C MET A 527 -29.64 14.41 20.92
N SER A 528 -29.51 14.71 22.22
CA SER A 528 -30.56 14.46 23.22
C SER A 528 -31.77 15.41 23.13
N THR A 529 -31.58 16.61 22.58
CA THR A 529 -32.62 17.65 22.46
C THR A 529 -33.45 17.60 21.17
N CYS A 530 -33.11 16.72 20.22
CA CYS A 530 -33.80 16.59 18.92
C CYS A 530 -34.40 15.19 18.69
N VAL A 531 -35.03 14.59 19.70
CA VAL A 531 -35.92 13.43 19.50
C VAL A 531 -37.37 13.91 19.54
N VAL A 532 -38.04 13.91 18.39
CA VAL A 532 -39.51 13.98 18.37
C VAL A 532 -40.03 12.74 19.11
N LYS A 533 -40.76 12.92 20.21
CA LYS A 533 -41.30 11.82 21.02
C LYS A 533 -42.10 10.86 20.12
N GLY A 534 -41.61 9.63 19.96
CA GLY A 534 -42.31 8.54 19.26
C GLY A 534 -41.79 8.18 17.85
N CYS A 535 -40.66 8.71 17.39
CA CYS A 535 -40.14 8.40 16.05
C CYS A 535 -38.87 7.53 16.10
N THR A 536 -38.85 6.38 15.45
CA THR A 536 -37.68 5.49 15.32
C THR A 536 -37.30 5.32 13.85
N GLY A 537 -36.18 5.93 13.41
CA GLY A 537 -35.64 5.82 12.06
C GLY A 537 -34.87 7.07 11.59
N LYS A 538 -34.04 6.93 10.54
CA LYS A 538 -33.12 7.96 9.98
C LYS A 538 -33.77 9.26 9.48
N SER A 539 -35.10 9.41 9.55
CA SER A 539 -35.84 10.58 9.04
C SER A 539 -36.10 11.69 10.09
N CYS A 540 -35.47 11.64 11.27
CA CYS A 540 -35.80 12.56 12.37
C CYS A 540 -34.96 13.86 12.45
N PHE A 541 -34.00 14.08 11.56
CA PHE A 541 -33.21 15.31 11.54
C PHE A 541 -33.81 16.33 10.57
N THR A 542 -34.56 17.30 11.09
CA THR A 542 -35.04 18.42 10.27
C THR A 542 -33.89 19.40 10.00
N LYS A 543 -33.92 20.09 8.84
CA LYS A 543 -32.99 21.18 8.49
C LYS A 543 -32.86 22.23 9.60
N GLU A 544 -33.93 22.49 10.33
CA GLU A 544 -33.96 23.43 11.46
C GLU A 544 -33.16 22.93 12.67
N CYS A 545 -33.10 21.61 12.92
CA CYS A 545 -32.25 21.06 13.99
C CYS A 545 -30.77 21.17 13.61
N HIS A 546 -30.41 20.89 12.36
CA HIS A 546 -29.04 21.06 11.87
C HIS A 546 -28.58 22.52 12.00
N GLN A 547 -29.40 23.48 11.58
CA GLN A 547 -29.06 24.90 11.68
C GLN A 547 -28.86 25.36 13.13
N ARG A 548 -29.69 24.91 14.08
CA ARG A 548 -29.53 25.24 15.51
C ARG A 548 -28.24 24.68 16.13
N ILE A 549 -27.78 23.52 15.66
CA ILE A 549 -26.51 22.93 16.09
C ILE A 549 -25.35 23.77 15.55
N MET A 550 -25.38 24.11 14.27
CA MET A 550 -24.35 24.94 13.64
C MET A 550 -24.28 26.35 14.25
N ASP A 551 -25.44 26.94 14.58
CA ASP A 551 -25.51 28.27 15.21
C ASP A 551 -24.92 28.27 16.64
N ARG A 552 -24.94 27.14 17.36
CA ARG A 552 -24.35 27.02 18.70
C ARG A 552 -22.85 26.77 18.69
N ILE A 553 -22.32 26.20 17.61
CA ILE A 553 -20.90 25.86 17.49
C ILE A 553 -20.11 26.99 16.84
N LYS A 554 -20.77 27.90 16.10
CA LYS A 554 -20.11 28.96 15.32
C LYS A 554 -19.25 29.94 16.13
N ASP A 555 -19.52 30.09 17.43
CA ASP A 555 -18.82 31.04 18.31
C ASP A 555 -17.70 30.38 19.14
N PHE A 556 -17.42 29.08 18.94
CA PHE A 556 -16.33 28.37 19.62
C PHE A 556 -15.03 28.47 18.82
N LYS A 557 -13.99 29.07 19.41
CA LYS A 557 -12.62 29.13 18.85
C LYS A 557 -11.65 28.36 19.76
N PRO A 558 -10.59 27.74 19.19
CA PRO A 558 -9.64 26.91 19.93
C PRO A 558 -8.95 27.64 21.09
#